data_AF-A0A1R3GHX6-F1
#
_entry.id   AF-A0A1R3GHX6-F1
#
_cell.length_a   1.000
_cell.length_b   1.000
_cell.length_c   1.000
_cell.angle_alpha   90.00
_cell.angle_beta   90.00
_cell.angle_gamma   90.00
#
_symmetry.space_group_name_H-M   'P 1'
#
loop_
_entity.id
_entity.type
_entity.pdbx_description
1 polymer ?
#
loop_
_entity_poly.entity_id
_entity_poly.type
_entity_poly.pdbx_seq_one_letter_code
_entity_poly.pdbx_strand_id
1 'polypeptide(L)'
;MGTAGPLALARDKLIDGSGEPFFVLNSDVISEYPFKEMIEFHKAHGGEVSIMVTKVDEPSKYGVVVMEESTGQVDKFVEKPKLFVGNKINAGIYLLNPSVLDRIN
;
A
#
# COMPACT_ATOMS: atom_id res chain seq x y z
N MET A 1 -8.45 -1.06 15.76
CA MET A 1 -8.97 0.17 15.15
C MET A 1 -7.88 0.68 14.22
N GLY A 2 -7.95 0.28 12.96
CA GLY A 2 -6.84 0.35 12.01
C GLY A 2 -6.73 1.69 11.28
N THR A 3 -5.59 1.87 10.61
CA THR A 3 -5.23 3.01 9.75
C THR A 3 -6.23 3.32 8.63
N ALA A 4 -7.20 2.44 8.36
CA ALA A 4 -8.24 2.64 7.36
C ALA A 4 -9.42 3.53 7.84
N GLY A 5 -9.59 3.76 9.15
CA GLY A 5 -10.72 4.54 9.70
C GLY A 5 -10.86 5.97 9.15
N PRO A 6 -9.76 6.74 9.00
CA PRO A 6 -9.80 8.06 8.37
C PRO A 6 -10.30 8.06 6.92
N LEU A 7 -10.12 6.96 6.17
CA LEU A 7 -10.57 6.86 4.78
C LEU A 7 -12.11 6.83 4.70
N ALA A 8 -12.77 6.15 5.65
CA ALA A 8 -14.23 6.14 5.73
C ALA A 8 -14.79 7.55 6.00
N LEU A 9 -14.16 8.28 6.92
CA LEU A 9 -14.56 9.66 7.27
C LEU A 9 -14.30 10.66 6.15
N ALA A 10 -13.32 10.39 5.29
CA ALA A 10 -12.93 11.26 4.18
C ALA A 10 -13.54 10.84 2.83
N ARG A 11 -14.44 9.84 2.81
CA ARG A 11 -14.97 9.24 1.58
C ARG A 11 -15.45 10.27 0.55
N ASP A 12 -16.26 11.23 0.98
CA ASP A 12 -16.83 12.27 0.12
C ASP A 12 -15.77 13.23 -0.47
N LYS A 13 -14.57 13.26 0.11
CA LYS A 13 -13.43 14.05 -0.38
C LYS A 13 -12.49 13.23 -1.27
N LEU A 14 -12.53 11.90 -1.15
CA LEU A 14 -11.70 10.97 -1.92
C LEU A 14 -12.38 10.54 -3.22
N ILE A 15 -13.72 10.57 -3.26
CA ILE A 15 -14.51 10.27 -4.45
C ILE A 15 -14.83 11.59 -5.16
N ASP A 16 -14.09 11.90 -6.23
CA ASP A 16 -14.30 13.08 -7.06
C ASP A 16 -15.16 12.82 -8.32
N GLY A 17 -15.64 11.58 -8.48
CA GLY A 17 -16.43 11.14 -9.64
C GLY A 17 -15.61 10.79 -10.89
N SER A 18 -14.29 10.98 -10.88
CA SER A 18 -13.42 10.60 -12.00
C SER A 18 -13.19 9.08 -12.08
N GLY A 19 -13.28 8.39 -10.94
CA GLY A 19 -12.91 6.98 -10.81
C GLY A 19 -11.40 6.75 -10.81
N GLU A 20 -10.58 7.80 -10.84
CA GLU A 20 -9.12 7.67 -10.77
C GLU A 20 -8.66 7.25 -9.37
N PRO A 21 -7.53 6.52 -9.28
CA PRO A 21 -6.96 6.13 -8.00
C PRO A 21 -6.39 7.33 -7.25
N PHE A 22 -6.35 7.23 -5.92
CA PHE A 22 -5.80 8.26 -5.04
C PHE A 22 -4.68 7.72 -4.18
N PHE A 23 -3.73 8.60 -3.85
CA PHE A 23 -2.63 8.26 -2.95
C PHE A 23 -3.04 8.37 -1.48
N VAL A 24 -2.57 7.41 -0.70
CA VAL A 24 -2.58 7.46 0.77
C VAL A 24 -1.14 7.36 1.22
N LEU A 25 -0.71 8.31 2.04
CA LEU A 25 0.64 8.35 2.58
C LEU A 25 0.59 8.52 4.10
N ASN A 26 1.49 7.83 4.78
CA ASN A 26 1.76 8.11 6.19
C ASN A 26 2.43 9.49 6.29
N SER A 27 1.96 10.33 7.22
CA SER A 27 2.40 11.73 7.37
C SER A 27 3.83 11.88 7.90
N ASP A 28 4.41 10.82 8.45
CA ASP A 28 5.76 10.77 9.01
C ASP A 28 6.80 10.23 8.02
N VAL A 29 6.38 9.89 6.80
CA VAL A 29 7.29 9.45 5.73
C VAL A 29 7.81 10.68 4.98
N ILE A 30 9.13 10.80 4.91
CA ILE A 30 9.82 11.83 4.13
C ILE A 30 10.77 11.11 3.19
N SER A 31 10.45 11.13 1.89
CA SER A 31 11.24 10.49 0.84
C SER A 31 11.01 11.15 -0.51
N GLU A 32 11.85 10.81 -1.48
CA GLU A 32 11.55 11.05 -2.90
C GLU A 32 10.53 10.00 -3.36
N TYR A 33 9.39 10.45 -3.89
CA TYR A 33 8.28 9.58 -4.24
C TYR A 33 8.20 9.34 -5.76
N PRO A 34 8.31 8.08 -6.23
CA PRO A 34 8.18 7.75 -7.64
C PRO A 34 6.70 7.64 -8.05
N PHE A 35 5.93 8.72 -7.90
CA PHE A 35 4.48 8.69 -8.10
C PHE A 35 4.07 8.28 -9.50
N LYS A 36 4.84 8.70 -10.51
CA LYS A 36 4.52 8.38 -11.91
C LYS A 36 4.64 6.88 -12.15
N GLU A 37 5.74 6.29 -11.70
CA GLU A 37 6.02 4.86 -11.81
C GLU A 37 4.99 4.04 -11.03
N MET A 38 4.56 4.52 -9.86
CA MET A 38 3.50 3.87 -9.09
C MET A 38 2.16 3.86 -9.84
N ILE A 39 1.78 4.98 -10.49
CA ILE A 39 0.57 5.05 -11.31
C ILE A 39 0.65 4.10 -12.49
N GLU A 40 1.78 4.09 -13.20
CA GLU A 40 2.01 3.21 -14.36
C GLU A 40 1.93 1.73 -13.95
N PHE A 41 2.59 1.35 -12.85
CA PHE A 41 2.53 0.00 -12.30
C PHE A 41 1.11 -0.40 -11.92
N HIS A 42 0.40 0.45 -11.18
CA HIS A 42 -0.96 0.15 -10.70
C HIS A 42 -1.93 -0.05 -11.87
N LYS A 43 -1.90 0.85 -12.86
CA LYS A 43 -2.73 0.75 -14.07
C LYS A 43 -2.39 -0.50 -14.90
N ALA A 44 -1.12 -0.87 -15.00
CA ALA A 44 -0.69 -2.05 -15.74
C ALA A 44 -1.01 -3.37 -15.02
N HIS A 45 -0.92 -3.40 -13.69
CA HIS A 45 -1.19 -4.60 -12.88
C HIS A 45 -2.69 -4.88 -12.72
N GLY A 46 -3.53 -3.84 -12.68
CA GLY A 46 -5.00 -3.97 -12.63
C GLY A 46 -5.57 -4.36 -11.27
N GLY A 47 -4.76 -4.31 -10.20
CA GLY A 47 -5.22 -4.53 -8.83
C GLY A 47 -5.96 -3.33 -8.24
N GLU A 48 -6.77 -3.55 -7.20
CA GLU A 48 -7.49 -2.46 -6.51
C GLU A 48 -6.60 -1.61 -5.58
N VAL A 49 -5.46 -2.17 -5.16
CA VAL A 49 -4.49 -1.52 -4.27
C VAL A 49 -3.08 -1.85 -4.74
N SER A 50 -2.22 -0.85 -4.83
CA SER A 50 -0.77 -1.03 -4.91
C SER A 50 -0.10 -0.42 -3.67
N ILE A 51 0.92 -1.10 -3.17
CA ILE A 51 1.66 -0.72 -1.96
C ILE A 51 3.13 -0.56 -2.32
N MET A 52 3.74 0.54 -1.92
CA MET A 52 5.18 0.70 -2.03
C MET A 52 5.86 -0.09 -0.91
N VAL A 53 6.87 -0.87 -1.28
CA VAL A 53 7.70 -1.63 -0.33
C VAL A 53 9.15 -1.19 -0.42
N THR A 54 9.86 -1.29 0.70
CA THR A 54 11.30 -1.00 0.77
C THR A 54 12.05 -2.14 1.43
N LYS A 55 13.33 -2.30 1.11
CA LYS A 55 14.20 -3.30 1.73
C LYS A 55 14.82 -2.73 3.00
N VAL A 56 14.82 -3.51 4.07
CA VAL A 56 15.50 -3.18 5.34
C VAL A 56 16.37 -4.33 5.81
N ASP A 57 17.47 -4.02 6.48
CA ASP A 57 18.37 -5.05 7.00
C ASP A 57 17.77 -5.82 8.17
N GLU A 58 16.96 -5.15 9.01
CA GLU A 58 16.35 -5.72 10.22
C GLU A 58 14.81 -5.66 10.16
N PRO A 59 14.15 -6.66 9.54
CA PRO A 59 12.69 -6.66 9.34
C PRO A 59 11.86 -7.02 10.58
N SER A 60 12.49 -7.52 11.66
CA SER A 60 11.79 -8.05 12.85
C SER A 60 10.87 -7.04 13.57
N LYS A 61 11.10 -5.74 13.34
CA LYS A 61 10.32 -4.65 13.95
C LYS A 61 9.12 -4.20 13.11
N TYR A 62 8.98 -4.72 11.89
CA TYR A 62 8.04 -4.23 10.88
C TYR A 62 7.10 -5.32 10.36
N GLY A 63 6.09 -4.91 9.60
CA GLY A 63 5.29 -5.81 8.79
C GLY A 63 6.00 -6.14 7.48
N VAL A 64 6.36 -7.42 7.30
CA VAL A 64 7.01 -7.92 6.07
C VAL A 64 5.94 -8.26 5.03
N VAL A 65 6.18 -7.83 3.80
CA VAL A 65 5.35 -8.14 2.64
C VAL A 65 5.99 -9.29 1.87
N VAL A 66 5.31 -10.43 1.83
CA VAL A 66 5.68 -11.55 0.99
C VAL A 66 4.92 -11.43 -0.32
N MET A 67 5.63 -11.42 -1.43
CA MET A 67 5.08 -11.21 -2.76
C MET A 67 5.70 -12.19 -3.76
N GLU A 68 4.96 -12.53 -4.80
CA GLU A 68 5.48 -13.25 -5.95
C GLU A 68 6.32 -12.30 -6.81
N GLU A 69 7.60 -12.60 -6.99
CA GLU A 69 8.54 -11.68 -7.68
C GLU A 69 8.23 -11.53 -9.18
N SER A 70 7.64 -12.54 -9.82
CA SER A 70 7.31 -12.51 -11.25
C SER A 70 6.12 -11.62 -11.58
N THR A 71 5.12 -11.57 -10.69
CA THR A 71 3.85 -10.85 -10.92
C THR A 71 3.77 -9.55 -10.12
N GLY A 72 4.50 -9.45 -9.02
CA GLY A 72 4.37 -8.37 -8.06
C GLY A 72 3.16 -8.53 -7.12
N GLN A 73 2.45 -9.65 -7.18
CA GLN A 73 1.27 -9.89 -6.35
C GLN A 73 1.66 -10.19 -4.91
N VAL A 74 0.97 -9.57 -3.95
CA VAL A 74 1.16 -9.86 -2.53
C VAL A 74 0.53 -11.21 -2.19
N ASP A 75 1.32 -12.14 -1.64
CA ASP A 75 0.86 -13.42 -1.10
C ASP A 75 0.31 -13.23 0.32
N LYS A 76 1.11 -12.57 1.20
CA LYS A 76 0.73 -12.34 2.60
C LYS A 76 1.53 -11.22 3.26
N PHE A 77 0.95 -10.70 4.34
CA PHE A 77 1.62 -9.82 5.27
C PHE A 77 2.00 -10.60 6.53
N VAL A 78 3.24 -10.45 6.99
CA VAL A 78 3.74 -11.08 8.22
C VAL A 78 4.14 -9.97 9.20
N GLU A 79 3.33 -9.76 10.22
CA GLU A 79 3.58 -8.73 11.24
C GLU A 79 4.65 -9.19 12.22
N LYS A 80 5.74 -8.43 12.34
CA LYS A 80 6.84 -8.64 13.32
C LYS A 80 7.32 -10.09 13.35
N PRO A 81 7.86 -10.59 12.23
CA PRO A 81 8.19 -12.00 12.09
C PRO A 81 9.29 -12.42 13.07
N LYS A 82 9.11 -13.56 13.73
CA LYS A 82 10.12 -14.17 14.62
C LYS A 82 11.23 -14.91 13.85
N LEU A 83 10.95 -15.29 12.60
CA LEU A 83 11.87 -15.97 11.69
C LEU A 83 12.01 -15.12 10.42
N PHE A 84 13.16 -15.17 9.75
CA PHE A 84 13.35 -14.43 8.51
C PHE A 84 12.41 -14.97 7.42
N VAL A 85 11.50 -14.12 6.94
CA VAL A 85 10.53 -14.43 5.88
C VAL A 85 10.67 -13.53 4.64
N GLY A 86 11.61 -12.58 4.70
CA GLY A 86 11.81 -11.55 3.68
C GLY A 86 12.28 -10.25 4.33
N ASN A 87 12.81 -9.35 3.50
CA ASN A 87 13.32 -8.04 3.94
C ASN A 87 12.54 -6.86 3.35
N LYS A 88 11.46 -7.12 2.60
CA LYS A 88 10.59 -6.09 2.04
C LYS A 88 9.52 -5.72 3.07
N ILE A 89 9.47 -4.46 3.46
CA ILE A 89 8.50 -3.93 4.41
C ILE A 89 7.61 -2.90 3.73
N ASN A 90 6.41 -2.70 4.26
CA ASN A 90 5.50 -1.65 3.82
C ASN A 90 6.14 -0.26 4.07
N ALA A 91 6.25 0.56 3.02
CA ALA A 91 6.82 1.90 3.09
C ALA A 91 5.83 2.99 3.54
N GLY A 92 4.57 2.63 3.82
CA GLY A 92 3.53 3.58 4.25
C GLY A 92 2.97 4.44 3.12
N ILE A 93 3.12 4.00 1.86
CA ILE A 93 2.66 4.69 0.65
C ILE A 93 1.83 3.71 -0.16
N TYR A 94 0.63 4.15 -0.52
CA TYR A 94 -0.38 3.32 -1.16
C TYR A 94 -1.05 4.09 -2.30
N LEU A 95 -1.45 3.37 -3.34
CA LEU A 95 -2.31 3.86 -4.41
C LEU A 95 -3.56 2.97 -4.45
N LEU A 96 -4.73 3.58 -4.24
CA LEU A 96 -5.99 2.86 -4.05
C LEU A 96 -6.99 3.28 -5.10
N ASN A 97 -7.71 2.31 -5.66
CA ASN A 97 -8.92 2.59 -6.41
C ASN A 97 -10.06 3.03 -5.47
N PRO A 98 -10.97 3.91 -5.92
CA PRO A 98 -12.15 4.30 -5.15
C PRO A 98 -13.00 3.12 -4.66
N SER A 99 -13.03 2.00 -5.40
CA SER A 99 -13.76 0.77 -5.02
C SER A 99 -13.33 0.18 -3.68
N VAL A 100 -12.10 0.46 -3.22
CA VAL A 100 -11.59 -0.01 -1.93
C VAL A 100 -12.39 0.58 -0.77
N LEU A 101 -12.94 1.79 -0.92
CA LEU A 101 -13.73 2.46 0.11
C LEU A 101 -15.03 1.72 0.42
N ASP A 102 -15.54 0.90 -0.51
CA ASP A 102 -16.73 0.06 -0.30
C ASP A 102 -16.47 -1.09 0.69
N ARG A 103 -15.19 -1.39 0.97
CA ARG A 103 -14.77 -2.46 1.89
C ARG A 103 -14.51 -1.94 3.32
N ILE A 104 -14.60 -0.62 3.52
CA ILE A 104 -14.35 0.03 4.82
C ILE A 104 -15.71 0.38 5.43
N ASN A 105 -16.06 -0.31 6.52
CA ASN A 105 -17.28 -0.10 7.30
C ASN A 105 -17.08 0.96 8.40
#